data_AF-A0A2U3LEK0-F1
#
_entry.id   AF-A0A2U3LEK0-F1
#
_cell.length_a   1.000
_cell.length_b   1.000
_cell.length_c   1.000
_cell.angle_alpha   90.00
_cell.angle_beta   90.00
_cell.angle_gamma   90.00
#
_symmetry.space_group_name_H-M   'P 1'
#
loop_
_entity.id
_entity.type
_entity.pdbx_description
1 polymer ?
#
loop_
_entity_poly.entity_id
_entity_poly.type
_entity_poly.pdbx_seq_one_letter_code
_entity_poly.pdbx_strand_id
1 'polypeptide(L)'
;MYLKILAHPVFTNLNFHMPMIVDLSHPLIMLQGENGSGKSTLLHSIYFALRAEQAEGYIYRLEPAGVKTGQAFLFDAEQHNPRHQLQLFEDQPEMLEFLRMASHGQVMLSLFRESFPKLPDGTVLLLDEPEMALSVSNQQRILKMLKELVDQKGFRIVCATHSPVLIEAPETYVINLDRHINRNVVSTDMGVEGASTIQ
;
A
#
# COMPACT_ATOMS: atom_id res chain seq x y z
N MET A 1 -8.50 11.74 -3.26
CA MET A 1 -8.59 11.15 -4.62
C MET A 1 -9.35 9.87 -4.43
N TYR A 2 -10.33 9.58 -5.26
CA TYR A 2 -11.14 8.37 -5.12
C TYR A 2 -10.89 7.45 -6.31
N LEU A 3 -10.61 6.18 -6.03
CA LEU A 3 -10.58 5.14 -7.07
C LEU A 3 -11.89 4.37 -7.00
N LYS A 4 -12.67 4.43 -8.07
CA LYS A 4 -13.90 3.66 -8.23
C LYS A 4 -13.63 2.51 -9.20
N ILE A 5 -13.58 1.30 -8.68
CA ILE A 5 -13.45 0.07 -9.46
C ILE A 5 -14.86 -0.42 -9.79
N LEU A 6 -15.21 -0.39 -11.07
CA LEU A 6 -16.52 -0.78 -11.60
C LEU A 6 -16.59 -2.28 -11.89
N ALA A 7 -15.47 -2.87 -12.30
CA ALA A 7 -15.32 -4.30 -12.52
C ALA A 7 -13.84 -4.69 -12.35
N HIS A 8 -13.57 -5.87 -11.80
CA HIS A 8 -12.24 -6.45 -11.74
C HIS A 8 -12.35 -7.98 -11.58
N PRO A 9 -11.74 -8.79 -12.46
CA PRO A 9 -11.97 -10.24 -12.49
C PRO A 9 -11.61 -10.92 -11.16
N VAL A 10 -10.46 -10.55 -10.58
CA VAL A 10 -10.02 -11.10 -9.29
C VAL A 10 -10.97 -10.73 -8.14
N PHE A 11 -11.40 -9.48 -8.02
CA PHE A 11 -12.32 -9.08 -6.94
C PHE A 11 -13.70 -9.71 -7.07
N THR A 12 -14.20 -9.90 -8.29
CA THR A 12 -15.43 -10.67 -8.53
C THR A 12 -15.28 -12.11 -8.04
N ASN A 13 -14.14 -12.76 -8.33
CA ASN A 13 -13.86 -14.12 -7.85
C ASN A 13 -13.68 -14.20 -6.33
N LEU A 14 -13.22 -13.11 -5.71
CA LEU A 14 -13.15 -12.95 -4.25
C LEU A 14 -14.48 -12.48 -3.63
N ASN A 15 -15.59 -12.47 -4.39
CA ASN A 15 -16.92 -12.09 -3.94
C ASN A 15 -17.06 -10.64 -3.42
N PHE A 16 -16.22 -9.71 -3.86
CA PHE A 16 -16.44 -8.30 -3.57
C PHE A 16 -17.60 -7.74 -4.40
N HIS A 17 -18.46 -6.96 -3.74
CA HIS A 17 -19.50 -6.20 -4.42
C HIS A 17 -18.89 -5.03 -5.22
N MET A 18 -19.43 -4.82 -6.41
CA MET A 18 -19.07 -3.71 -7.30
C MET A 18 -20.23 -2.70 -7.39
N PRO A 19 -19.93 -1.39 -7.52
CA PRO A 19 -18.60 -0.81 -7.60
C PRO A 19 -17.90 -0.75 -6.24
N MET A 20 -16.60 -1.01 -6.25
CA MET A 20 -15.73 -0.84 -5.09
C MET A 20 -15.15 0.59 -5.10
N ILE A 21 -15.29 1.32 -4.00
CA ILE A 21 -14.74 2.68 -3.86
C ILE A 21 -13.56 2.64 -2.88
N VAL A 22 -12.46 3.28 -3.24
CA VAL A 22 -11.26 3.37 -2.40
C VAL A 22 -10.94 4.83 -2.20
N ASP A 23 -11.02 5.28 -0.94
CA ASP A 23 -10.60 6.62 -0.58
C ASP A 23 -9.08 6.67 -0.43
N LEU A 24 -8.43 7.33 -1.38
CA LEU A 24 -7.01 7.61 -1.39
C LEU A 24 -6.73 9.06 -0.97
N SER A 25 -7.63 9.70 -0.21
CA SER A 25 -7.46 11.07 0.30
C SER A 25 -6.46 11.15 1.46
N HIS A 26 -6.32 10.08 2.24
CA HIS A 26 -5.35 10.01 3.33
C HIS A 26 -3.93 9.79 2.78
N PRO A 27 -2.89 10.45 3.33
CA PRO A 27 -1.53 10.36 2.81
C PRO A 27 -0.80 9.07 3.25
N LEU A 28 -1.26 8.38 4.30
CA LEU A 28 -0.67 7.14 4.78
C LEU A 28 -1.77 6.12 5.07
N ILE A 29 -1.96 5.19 4.14
CA ILE A 29 -3.03 4.19 4.15
C ILE A 29 -2.45 2.81 4.39
N MET A 30 -3.08 2.03 5.26
CA MET A 30 -2.77 0.62 5.51
C MET A 30 -3.91 -0.24 4.99
N LEU A 31 -3.62 -1.16 4.07
CA LEU A 31 -4.55 -2.21 3.65
C LEU A 31 -4.33 -3.40 4.58
N GLN A 32 -5.31 -3.66 5.43
CA GLN A 32 -5.35 -4.82 6.32
C GLN A 32 -6.27 -5.90 5.74
N GLY A 33 -5.91 -7.15 5.94
CA GLY A 33 -6.82 -8.28 5.80
C GLY A 33 -6.09 -9.61 5.76
N GLU A 34 -6.82 -10.73 5.86
CA GLU A 34 -6.28 -12.09 5.81
C GLU A 34 -5.53 -12.38 4.50
N ASN A 35 -4.75 -13.48 4.47
CA ASN A 35 -4.08 -13.93 3.25
C ASN A 35 -5.13 -14.26 2.18
N GLY A 36 -4.95 -13.75 0.96
CA GLY A 36 -5.93 -13.91 -0.12
C GLY A 36 -7.14 -12.96 -0.07
N SER A 37 -7.20 -12.01 0.88
CA SER A 37 -8.25 -10.98 0.92
C SER A 37 -8.21 -9.98 -0.26
N GLY A 38 -7.12 -9.97 -1.03
CA GLY A 38 -6.96 -9.11 -2.20
C GLY A 38 -6.19 -7.80 -1.94
N LYS A 39 -5.43 -7.70 -0.84
CA LYS A 39 -4.55 -6.54 -0.55
C LYS A 39 -3.61 -6.21 -1.72
N SER A 40 -2.79 -7.17 -2.14
CA SER A 40 -1.87 -7.02 -3.27
C SER A 40 -2.62 -6.68 -4.56
N THR A 41 -3.75 -7.35 -4.82
CA THR A 41 -4.62 -7.04 -5.97
C THR A 41 -5.08 -5.58 -5.96
N LEU A 42 -5.48 -5.05 -4.80
CA LEU A 42 -5.92 -3.66 -4.66
C LEU A 42 -4.77 -2.69 -4.87
N LEU A 43 -3.61 -3.02 -4.30
CA LEU A 43 -2.41 -2.22 -4.39
C LEU A 43 -1.92 -2.13 -5.85
N HIS A 44 -1.91 -3.25 -6.58
CA HIS A 44 -1.67 -3.29 -8.03
C HIS A 44 -2.75 -2.53 -8.82
N SER A 45 -4.03 -2.69 -8.48
CA SER A 45 -5.13 -1.94 -9.13
C SER A 45 -4.91 -0.43 -9.04
N ILE A 46 -4.52 0.05 -7.85
CA ILE A 46 -4.17 1.47 -7.62
C ILE A 46 -2.98 1.86 -8.50
N TYR A 47 -1.92 1.05 -8.55
CA TYR A 47 -0.74 1.30 -9.39
C TYR A 47 -1.11 1.45 -10.87
N PHE A 48 -1.86 0.49 -11.43
CA PHE A 48 -2.32 0.51 -12.82
C PHE A 48 -3.19 1.73 -13.11
N ALA A 49 -4.13 2.05 -12.21
CA ALA A 49 -5.03 3.17 -12.38
C ALA A 49 -4.30 4.53 -12.40
N LEU A 50 -3.28 4.69 -11.55
CA LEU A 50 -2.47 5.91 -11.50
C LEU A 50 -1.59 6.10 -12.74
N ARG A 51 -1.28 5.01 -13.45
CA ARG A 51 -0.52 5.02 -14.70
C ARG A 51 -1.40 5.09 -15.95
N ALA A 52 -2.73 5.17 -15.77
CA ALA A 52 -3.72 5.12 -16.85
C ALA A 52 -3.58 3.87 -17.72
N GLU A 53 -3.13 2.77 -17.14
CA GLU A 53 -2.98 1.49 -17.84
C GLU A 53 -4.32 0.77 -17.92
N GLN A 54 -4.53 0.01 -19.00
CA GLN A 54 -5.71 -0.82 -19.19
C GLN A 54 -5.37 -2.29 -18.97
N ALA A 55 -6.25 -3.01 -18.29
CA ALA A 55 -6.16 -4.45 -18.12
C ALA A 55 -7.51 -5.09 -18.41
N GLU A 56 -7.50 -6.30 -18.97
CA GLU A 56 -8.72 -7.00 -19.36
C GLU A 56 -9.64 -7.24 -18.15
N GLY A 57 -10.90 -6.84 -18.29
CA GLY A 57 -11.90 -6.95 -17.22
C GLY A 57 -11.71 -5.98 -16.04
N TYR A 58 -10.66 -5.15 -16.02
CA TYR A 58 -10.47 -4.10 -15.02
C TYR A 58 -11.02 -2.76 -15.53
N ILE A 59 -12.20 -2.40 -15.03
CA ILE A 59 -12.86 -1.14 -15.37
C ILE A 59 -12.81 -0.24 -14.14
N TYR A 60 -12.23 0.95 -14.26
CA TYR A 60 -12.10 1.89 -13.16
C TYR A 60 -12.34 3.33 -13.59
N ARG A 61 -12.57 4.19 -12.59
CA ARG A 61 -12.56 5.64 -12.71
C ARG A 61 -11.75 6.22 -11.56
N LEU A 62 -10.78 7.07 -11.90
CA LEU A 62 -10.03 7.84 -10.93
C LEU A 62 -10.61 9.25 -10.85
N GLU A 63 -11.12 9.62 -9.68
CA GLU A 63 -11.69 10.94 -9.43
C GLU A 63 -10.68 11.81 -8.67
N PRO A 64 -10.16 12.88 -9.30
CA PRO A 64 -9.21 13.77 -8.65
C PRO A 64 -9.91 14.56 -7.55
N ALA A 65 -9.34 14.57 -6.34
CA ALA A 65 -9.86 15.35 -5.22
C ALA A 65 -9.01 16.61 -4.96
N GLY A 66 -8.58 17.28 -6.04
CA GLY A 66 -7.72 18.48 -5.95
C GLY A 66 -6.27 18.22 -5.51
N VAL A 67 -5.85 16.96 -5.40
CA VAL A 67 -4.48 16.59 -5.01
C VAL A 67 -3.67 16.27 -6.26
N LYS A 68 -2.56 17.00 -6.47
CA LYS A 68 -1.55 16.65 -7.48
C LYS A 68 -0.73 15.48 -6.95
N THR A 69 -0.80 14.35 -7.63
CA THR A 69 0.05 13.18 -7.36
C THR A 69 1.21 13.15 -8.35
N GLY A 70 2.40 12.84 -7.85
CA GLY A 70 3.58 12.55 -8.66
C GLY A 70 3.52 11.15 -9.28
N GLN A 71 4.69 10.64 -9.65
CA GLN A 71 4.80 9.29 -10.21
C GLN A 71 4.44 8.23 -9.16
N ALA A 72 3.82 7.15 -9.62
CA ALA A 72 3.52 5.98 -8.80
C ALA A 72 4.69 5.00 -8.83
N PHE A 73 5.10 4.50 -7.67
CA PHE A 73 6.11 3.47 -7.50
C PHE A 73 5.54 2.32 -6.68
N LEU A 74 5.79 1.10 -7.14
CA LEU A 74 5.37 -0.13 -6.48
C LEU A 74 6.60 -0.87 -5.97
N PHE A 75 6.58 -1.27 -4.70
CA PHE A 75 7.61 -2.11 -4.10
C PHE A 75 6.95 -3.26 -3.33
N ASP A 76 7.27 -4.47 -3.72
CA ASP A 76 6.91 -5.72 -3.05
C ASP A 76 8.18 -6.27 -2.38
N ALA A 77 8.11 -6.47 -1.06
CA ALA A 77 9.27 -6.81 -0.24
C ALA A 77 9.90 -8.18 -0.57
N GLU A 78 9.11 -9.11 -1.13
CA GLU A 78 9.59 -10.43 -1.54
C GLU A 78 10.22 -10.36 -2.94
N GLN A 79 9.51 -9.77 -3.90
CA GLN A 79 9.89 -9.75 -5.31
C GLN A 79 11.00 -8.74 -5.61
N HIS A 80 11.00 -7.60 -4.95
CA HIS A 80 11.94 -6.50 -5.18
C HIS A 80 13.07 -6.46 -4.14
N ASN A 81 13.23 -7.53 -3.34
CA ASN A 81 14.36 -7.64 -2.44
C ASN A 81 15.68 -7.61 -3.23
N PRO A 82 16.57 -6.63 -3.00
CA PRO A 82 17.84 -6.56 -3.72
C PRO A 82 18.71 -7.82 -3.59
N ARG A 83 18.53 -8.60 -2.51
CA ARG A 83 19.24 -9.88 -2.31
C ARG A 83 18.85 -10.97 -3.29
N HIS A 84 17.64 -10.92 -3.84
CA HIS A 84 17.19 -11.87 -4.85
C HIS A 84 17.68 -11.50 -6.25
N GLN A 85 18.27 -10.30 -6.41
CA GLN A 85 18.62 -9.72 -7.70
C GLN A 85 20.08 -9.22 -7.74
N LEU A 86 21.00 -9.97 -7.12
CA LEU A 86 22.42 -9.57 -7.03
C LEU A 86 23.07 -9.26 -8.39
N GLN A 87 22.60 -9.90 -9.46
CA GLN A 87 23.09 -9.67 -10.83
C GLN A 87 22.92 -8.21 -11.30
N LEU A 88 21.91 -7.50 -10.78
CA LEU A 88 21.70 -6.08 -11.11
C LEU A 88 22.78 -5.15 -10.53
N PHE A 89 23.61 -5.66 -9.61
CA PHE A 89 24.62 -4.90 -8.89
C PHE A 89 26.05 -5.37 -9.23
N GLU A 90 26.24 -6.14 -10.31
CA GLU A 90 27.55 -6.65 -10.73
C GLU A 90 28.60 -5.53 -10.91
N ASP A 91 28.18 -4.38 -11.43
CA ASP A 91 29.02 -3.20 -11.62
C ASP A 91 29.19 -2.35 -10.34
N GLN A 92 28.68 -2.80 -9.19
CA GLN A 92 28.71 -2.08 -7.91
C GLN A 92 29.28 -2.97 -6.78
N PRO A 93 30.62 -3.16 -6.72
CA PRO A 93 31.25 -4.10 -5.79
C PRO A 93 30.93 -3.80 -4.31
N GLU A 94 30.89 -2.53 -3.93
CA GLU A 94 30.57 -2.10 -2.56
C GLU A 94 29.13 -2.45 -2.17
N MET A 95 28.18 -2.27 -3.11
CA MET A 95 26.78 -2.64 -2.90
C MET A 95 26.64 -4.16 -2.77
N LEU A 96 27.33 -4.94 -3.61
CA LEU A 96 27.33 -6.39 -3.52
C LEU A 96 27.87 -6.88 -2.17
N GLU A 97 28.96 -6.31 -1.69
CA GLU A 97 29.51 -6.64 -0.38
C GLU A 97 28.50 -6.32 0.73
N PHE A 98 27.89 -5.13 0.70
CA PHE A 98 26.83 -4.76 1.64
C PHE A 98 25.66 -5.75 1.62
N LEU A 99 25.14 -6.09 0.43
CA LEU A 99 24.00 -6.99 0.28
C LEU A 99 24.28 -8.39 0.85
N ARG A 100 25.53 -8.87 0.74
CA ARG A 100 25.97 -10.16 1.28
C ARG A 100 26.18 -10.12 2.80
N MET A 101 26.76 -9.04 3.33
CA MET A 101 27.21 -8.96 4.72
C MET A 101 26.16 -8.43 5.69
N ALA A 102 25.28 -7.54 5.23
CA ALA A 102 24.23 -6.96 6.07
C ALA A 102 23.25 -8.05 6.57
N SER A 103 22.39 -7.72 7.53
CA SER A 103 21.20 -8.51 7.80
C SER A 103 20.09 -8.17 6.79
N HIS A 104 19.10 -9.07 6.63
CA HIS A 104 17.91 -8.79 5.81
C HIS A 104 17.26 -7.46 6.23
N GLY A 105 17.09 -7.24 7.54
CA GLY A 105 16.51 -6.00 8.05
C GLY A 105 17.35 -4.76 7.76
N GLN A 106 18.68 -4.86 7.73
CA GLN A 106 19.54 -3.74 7.33
C GLN A 106 19.40 -3.39 5.85
N VAL A 107 19.28 -4.40 4.98
CA VAL A 107 19.01 -4.16 3.55
C VAL A 107 17.64 -3.53 3.35
N MET A 108 16.60 -4.01 4.04
CA MET A 108 15.27 -3.40 3.93
C MET A 108 15.28 -1.97 4.45
N LEU A 109 15.86 -1.72 5.63
CA LEU A 109 15.94 -0.36 6.18
C LEU A 109 16.72 0.61 5.29
N SER A 110 17.71 0.16 4.52
CA SER A 110 18.44 1.06 3.62
C SER A 110 17.56 1.55 2.47
N LEU A 111 16.55 0.78 2.03
CA LEU A 111 15.58 1.24 1.03
C LEU A 111 14.80 2.45 1.54
N PHE A 112 14.28 2.39 2.77
CA PHE A 112 13.55 3.50 3.39
C PHE A 112 14.43 4.71 3.72
N ARG A 113 15.69 4.47 4.07
CA ARG A 113 16.63 5.54 4.45
C ARG A 113 17.30 6.24 3.28
N GLU A 114 17.59 5.50 2.21
CA GLU A 114 18.47 5.98 1.14
C GLU A 114 17.82 5.96 -0.24
N SER A 115 16.90 5.03 -0.51
CA SER A 115 16.33 4.85 -1.85
C SER A 115 15.02 5.62 -2.03
N PHE A 116 14.01 5.37 -1.19
CA PHE A 116 12.72 6.07 -1.27
C PHE A 116 12.83 7.60 -1.10
N PRO A 117 13.70 8.14 -0.23
CA PRO A 117 13.88 9.60 -0.13
C PRO A 117 14.44 10.26 -1.40
N LYS A 118 15.04 9.50 -2.31
CA LYS A 118 15.53 10.02 -3.60
C LYS A 118 14.43 10.10 -4.66
N LEU A 119 13.28 9.47 -4.44
CA LEU A 119 12.15 9.58 -5.36
C LEU A 119 11.60 11.02 -5.38
N PRO A 120 11.01 11.48 -6.49
CA PRO A 120 10.50 12.84 -6.62
C PRO A 120 9.45 13.19 -5.55
N ASP A 121 9.36 14.46 -5.19
CA ASP A 121 8.33 14.96 -4.27
C ASP A 121 6.93 14.69 -4.83
N GLY A 122 5.96 14.46 -3.94
CA GLY A 122 4.59 14.11 -4.32
C GLY A 122 4.41 12.67 -4.82
N THR A 123 5.44 11.83 -4.77
CA THR A 123 5.39 10.42 -5.19
C THR A 123 4.25 9.66 -4.50
N VAL A 124 3.58 8.79 -5.26
CA VAL A 124 2.67 7.76 -4.70
C VAL A 124 3.46 6.47 -4.52
N LEU A 125 3.77 6.11 -3.28
CA LEU A 125 4.52 4.91 -2.93
C LEU A 125 3.58 3.80 -2.48
N LEU A 126 3.57 2.70 -3.22
CA LEU A 126 2.74 1.53 -2.95
C LEU A 126 3.66 0.42 -2.44
N LEU A 127 3.41 -0.07 -1.23
CA LEU A 127 4.28 -1.04 -0.55
C LEU A 127 3.50 -2.32 -0.26
N ASP A 128 4.00 -3.47 -0.70
CA ASP A 128 3.46 -4.78 -0.35
C ASP A 128 4.37 -5.48 0.66
N GLU A 129 3.80 -5.73 1.83
CA GLU A 129 4.42 -6.30 3.04
C GLU A 129 5.83 -5.75 3.36
N PRO A 130 6.03 -4.43 3.44
CA PRO A 130 7.34 -3.83 3.73
C PRO A 130 7.95 -4.24 5.09
N GLU A 131 7.14 -4.79 5.99
CA GLU A 131 7.55 -5.31 7.29
C GLU A 131 8.11 -6.74 7.28
N MET A 132 8.02 -7.46 6.16
CA MET A 132 8.33 -8.89 6.11
C MET A 132 9.70 -9.18 6.73
N ALA A 133 9.74 -10.19 7.61
CA ALA A 133 10.95 -10.62 8.31
C ALA A 133 11.68 -9.52 9.12
N LEU A 134 10.99 -8.43 9.49
CA LEU A 134 11.53 -7.38 10.35
C LEU A 134 11.11 -7.53 11.81
N SER A 135 12.00 -7.19 12.73
CA SER A 135 11.69 -7.04 14.14
C SER A 135 10.70 -5.89 14.37
N VAL A 136 9.91 -5.96 15.43
CA VAL A 136 8.98 -4.88 15.86
C VAL A 136 9.68 -3.52 15.92
N SER A 137 10.90 -3.46 16.44
CA SER A 137 11.70 -2.23 16.50
C SER A 137 12.02 -1.65 15.12
N ASN A 138 12.25 -2.49 14.11
CA ASN A 138 12.51 -2.04 12.74
C ASN A 138 11.20 -1.64 12.04
N GLN A 139 10.07 -2.30 12.34
CA GLN A 139 8.76 -1.88 11.85
C GLN A 139 8.39 -0.47 12.35
N GLN A 140 8.65 -0.16 13.63
CA GLN A 140 8.48 1.19 14.18
C GLN A 140 9.39 2.23 13.49
N ARG A 141 10.62 1.85 13.14
CA ARG A 141 11.52 2.73 12.38
C ARG A 141 10.98 2.99 10.97
N ILE A 142 10.46 1.97 10.29
CA ILE A 142 9.84 2.13 8.97
C ILE A 142 8.64 3.06 9.05
N LEU A 143 7.74 2.85 10.00
CA LEU A 143 6.59 3.74 10.21
C LEU A 143 7.02 5.21 10.35
N LYS A 144 8.05 5.46 11.16
CA LYS A 144 8.62 6.81 11.30
C LYS A 144 9.14 7.37 9.98
N MET A 145 9.89 6.59 9.21
CA MET A 145 10.43 7.02 7.92
C MET A 145 9.32 7.25 6.87
N LEU A 146 8.26 6.44 6.87
CA LEU A 146 7.10 6.65 6.00
C LEU A 146 6.41 7.98 6.32
N LYS A 147 6.24 8.28 7.60
CA LYS A 147 5.70 9.57 8.06
C LYS A 147 6.61 10.73 7.64
N GLU A 148 7.93 10.58 7.78
CA GLU A 148 8.89 11.59 7.31
C GLU A 148 8.78 11.84 5.79
N LEU A 149 8.60 10.80 4.98
CA LEU A 149 8.37 10.95 3.53
C LEU A 149 7.06 11.68 3.21
N VAL A 150 5.99 11.39 3.95
CA VAL A 150 4.71 12.10 3.84
C VAL A 150 4.89 13.58 4.19
N ASP A 151 5.46 13.87 5.36
CA ASP A 151 5.53 15.22 5.92
C ASP A 151 6.53 16.11 5.17
N GLN A 152 7.68 15.57 4.77
CA GLN A 152 8.78 16.35 4.18
C GLN A 152 8.77 16.37 2.66
N LYS A 153 8.32 15.29 2.02
CA LYS A 153 8.33 15.14 0.56
C LYS A 153 6.95 15.16 -0.06
N GLY A 154 5.89 15.27 0.74
CA GLY A 154 4.51 15.24 0.27
C GLY A 154 4.10 13.90 -0.32
N PHE A 155 4.73 12.80 0.10
CA PHE A 155 4.40 11.47 -0.43
C PHE A 155 2.97 11.07 -0.06
N ARG A 156 2.42 10.20 -0.89
CA ARG A 156 1.20 9.46 -0.58
C ARG A 156 1.53 7.99 -0.58
N ILE A 157 1.20 7.30 0.50
CA ILE A 157 1.67 5.95 0.75
C ILE A 157 0.47 5.05 0.97
N VAL A 158 0.44 3.91 0.27
CA VAL A 158 -0.51 2.83 0.52
C VAL A 158 0.29 1.57 0.76
N CYS A 159 0.07 0.93 1.91
CA CYS A 159 0.85 -0.21 2.35
C CYS A 159 -0.08 -1.40 2.61
N ALA A 160 0.12 -2.51 1.91
CA ALA A 160 -0.48 -3.78 2.27
C ALA A 160 0.34 -4.43 3.38
N THR A 161 -0.29 -4.72 4.51
CA THR A 161 0.41 -5.13 5.72
C THR A 161 -0.44 -6.04 6.59
N HIS A 162 0.24 -6.91 7.34
CA HIS A 162 -0.31 -7.69 8.43
C HIS A 162 0.18 -7.21 9.82
N SER A 163 1.08 -6.24 9.85
CA SER A 163 1.71 -5.77 11.08
C SER A 163 0.76 -4.94 11.94
N PRO A 164 0.47 -5.37 13.18
CA PRO A 164 -0.22 -4.52 14.15
C PRO A 164 0.52 -3.21 14.42
N VAL A 165 1.86 -3.19 14.32
CA VAL A 165 2.67 -1.99 14.53
C VAL A 165 2.32 -0.91 13.51
N LEU A 166 2.07 -1.29 12.25
CA LEU A 166 1.68 -0.36 11.20
C LEU A 166 0.19 -0.04 11.25
N ILE A 167 -0.67 -1.02 11.53
CA ILE A 167 -2.13 -0.88 11.50
C ILE A 167 -2.66 -0.09 12.70
N GLU A 168 -2.10 -0.30 13.90
CA GLU A 168 -2.58 0.33 15.14
C GLU A 168 -1.97 1.72 15.36
N ALA A 169 -1.10 2.16 14.44
CA ALA A 169 -0.48 3.48 14.52
C ALA A 169 -1.53 4.59 14.29
N PRO A 170 -1.61 5.59 15.20
CA PRO A 170 -2.65 6.61 15.16
C PRO A 170 -2.59 7.52 13.94
N GLU A 171 -1.44 7.60 13.26
CA GLU A 171 -1.27 8.39 12.04
C GLU A 171 -1.76 7.71 10.76
N THR A 172 -2.17 6.44 10.86
CA THR A 172 -2.53 5.65 9.68
C THR A 172 -4.03 5.58 9.47
N TYR A 173 -4.44 5.57 8.20
CA TYR A 173 -5.80 5.29 7.82
C TYR A 173 -5.92 3.83 7.36
N VAL A 174 -6.72 3.03 8.06
CA VAL A 174 -6.81 1.59 7.81
C VAL A 174 -8.03 1.29 6.93
N ILE A 175 -7.76 0.61 5.80
CA ILE A 175 -8.77 -0.01 4.96
C ILE A 175 -8.73 -1.52 5.24
N ASN A 176 -9.79 -2.03 5.83
CA ASN A 176 -9.91 -3.46 6.11
C ASN A 176 -10.64 -4.16 4.93
N LEU A 177 -10.00 -5.18 4.37
CA LEU A 177 -10.50 -6.00 3.26
C LEU A 177 -11.05 -7.36 3.71
N ASP A 178 -11.12 -7.61 5.01
CA ASP A 178 -11.68 -8.84 5.55
C ASP A 178 -13.17 -8.96 5.23
N ARG A 179 -13.62 -10.21 5.12
CA ARG A 179 -15.01 -10.57 4.80
C ARG A 179 -15.49 -10.05 3.45
N HIS A 180 -14.59 -9.55 2.60
CA HIS A 180 -14.90 -9.03 1.27
C HIS A 180 -15.91 -7.87 1.27
N ILE A 181 -16.01 -7.16 2.41
CA ILE A 181 -16.86 -5.98 2.56
C ILE A 181 -15.96 -4.76 2.48
N ASN A 182 -16.08 -3.98 1.42
CA ASN A 182 -15.44 -2.68 1.37
C ASN A 182 -16.19 -1.71 2.31
N ARG A 183 -15.59 -1.39 3.46
CA ARG A 183 -16.11 -0.42 4.43
C ARG A 183 -15.51 0.99 4.23
N ASN A 184 -15.16 1.40 3.00
CA ASN A 184 -14.49 2.67 2.73
C ASN A 184 -15.43 3.88 2.64
N VAL A 185 -16.61 3.81 3.23
CA VAL A 185 -17.53 4.95 3.30
C VAL A 185 -17.83 5.16 4.78
N VAL A 186 -17.34 6.27 5.33
CA VAL A 186 -17.93 6.83 6.54
C VAL A 186 -19.40 7.04 6.20
N SER A 187 -20.28 6.30 6.87
CA SER A 187 -21.72 6.47 6.76
C SER A 187 -22.06 7.95 7.00
N THR A 188 -22.37 8.70 5.96
CA THR A 188 -23.01 10.01 6.11
C THR A 188 -24.44 9.89 6.64
N ASP A 189 -24.95 8.65 6.74
CA ASP A 189 -26.26 8.35 7.30
C ASP A 189 -26.13 7.78 8.71
N MET A 190 -25.75 8.64 9.67
CA MET A 190 -26.23 8.48 11.05
C MET A 190 -27.71 8.90 11.06
N GLY A 191 -28.56 8.02 10.54
CA GLY A 191 -30.01 8.07 10.64
C GLY A 191 -30.49 6.90 11.48
N VAL A 192 -30.62 7.15 12.79
CA VAL A 192 -31.54 6.55 13.78
C VAL A 192 -31.72 5.02 13.81
N GLU A 193 -31.47 4.48 15.01
CA GLU A 193 -31.91 3.19 15.58
C GLU A 193 -32.98 2.38 14.83
N GLY A 194 -32.75 1.07 14.74
CA GLY A 194 -33.80 0.10 14.43
C GLY A 194 -33.34 -1.33 14.63
N ALA A 195 -33.75 -1.93 15.74
CA ALA A 195 -33.52 -3.33 16.09
C ALA A 195 -34.00 -4.28 14.98
N SER A 196 -33.16 -5.24 14.57
CA SER A 196 -33.64 -6.44 13.88
C SER A 196 -34.00 -7.48 14.94
N THR A 197 -35.24 -7.42 15.39
CA THR A 197 -35.89 -8.57 16.04
C THR A 197 -36.10 -9.64 14.98
N ILE A 198 -35.75 -10.86 15.37
CA ILE A 198 -36.07 -12.14 14.76
C ILE A 198 -37.49 -12.17 14.17
N GLN A 199 -37.61 -12.65 12.93
CA GLN A 199 -38.57 -13.70 12.53
C GLN A 199 -38.13 -14.34 11.21
#